data_AF-A0A956RB97-F1
#
_entry.id   AF-A0A956RB97-F1
#
_cell.length_a   1.000
_cell.length_b   1.000
_cell.length_c   1.000
_cell.angle_alpha   90.00
_cell.angle_beta   90.00
_cell.angle_gamma   90.00
#
_symmetry.space_group_name_H-M   'P 1'
#
loop_
_entity.id
_entity.type
_entity.pdbx_description
1 polymer ?
#
loop_
_entity_poly.entity_id
_entity_poly.type
_entity_poly.pdbx_seq_one_letter_code
_entity_poly.pdbx_strand_id
1 'polypeptide(L)'
;MSVTSLAAQAQRSSGYSVDVWIDMKIEPMEKLWQGVGGHSNFFFSEHDARESTGAYAGTKPYRFAETLWRLAQVEPNPTLGYRQEIAEFVVDIPVLAAVGCCLANMALGSGSVFQYYIPDWENSLFRTGRTYRFGSKGY
;
A
#
# COMPACT_ATOMS: atom_id res chain seq x y z
N MET A 1 -17.40 -15.51 -4.45
CA MET A 1 -16.83 -14.37 -5.22
C MET A 1 -15.36 -14.32 -4.85
N SER A 2 -14.44 -14.32 -5.82
CA SER A 2 -13.00 -14.37 -5.53
C SER A 2 -12.50 -13.03 -5.01
N VAL A 3 -11.44 -13.02 -4.19
CA VAL A 3 -10.90 -11.77 -3.62
C VAL A 3 -10.33 -10.88 -4.73
N THR A 4 -9.74 -11.48 -5.75
CA THR A 4 -9.34 -10.89 -7.02
C THR A 4 -10.44 -10.07 -7.70
N SER A 5 -11.65 -10.62 -7.78
CA SER A 5 -12.78 -9.90 -8.37
C SER A 5 -13.19 -8.68 -7.55
N LEU A 6 -13.10 -8.78 -6.22
CA LEU A 6 -13.34 -7.66 -5.30
C LEU A 6 -12.24 -6.60 -5.43
N ALA A 7 -10.98 -7.00 -5.54
CA ALA A 7 -9.85 -6.10 -5.71
C ALA A 7 -9.95 -5.29 -7.02
N ALA A 8 -10.23 -6.00 -8.13
CA ALA A 8 -10.46 -5.38 -9.43
C ALA A 8 -11.66 -4.43 -9.42
N GLN A 9 -12.77 -4.81 -8.75
CA GLN A 9 -13.93 -3.94 -8.60
C GLN A 9 -13.60 -2.69 -7.78
N ALA A 10 -12.91 -2.85 -6.64
CA ALA A 10 -12.54 -1.74 -5.77
C ALA A 10 -11.62 -0.73 -6.47
N GLN A 11 -10.62 -1.19 -7.23
CA GLN A 11 -9.76 -0.31 -8.04
C GLN A 11 -10.57 0.45 -9.08
N ARG A 12 -11.43 -0.25 -9.84
CA ARG A 12 -12.27 0.36 -10.88
C ARG A 12 -13.23 1.39 -10.29
N SER A 13 -13.87 1.08 -9.17
CA SER A 13 -14.76 2.00 -8.46
C SER A 13 -14.03 3.24 -7.92
N SER A 14 -12.72 3.12 -7.69
CA SER A 14 -11.85 4.23 -7.30
C SER A 14 -11.31 5.04 -8.49
N GLY A 15 -11.69 4.70 -9.73
CA GLY A 15 -11.28 5.40 -10.95
C GLY A 15 -9.94 4.95 -11.54
N TYR A 16 -9.33 3.89 -11.00
CA TYR A 16 -8.05 3.37 -11.50
C TYR A 16 -8.26 2.31 -12.58
N SER A 17 -7.30 2.21 -13.50
CA SER A 17 -7.16 1.03 -14.34
C SER A 17 -6.83 -0.18 -13.47
N VAL A 18 -7.37 -1.33 -13.84
CA VAL A 18 -7.31 -2.55 -13.02
C VAL A 18 -6.00 -3.29 -13.26
N ASP A 19 -5.24 -3.53 -12.19
CA ASP A 19 -4.06 -4.37 -12.21
C ASP A 19 -4.43 -5.86 -12.34
N VAL A 20 -3.44 -6.70 -12.68
CA VAL A 20 -3.62 -8.15 -12.65
C VAL A 20 -3.52 -8.61 -11.19
N TRP A 21 -4.62 -9.15 -10.69
CA TRP A 21 -4.73 -9.65 -9.32
C TRP A 21 -4.67 -11.18 -9.29
N ILE A 22 -4.09 -11.73 -8.22
CA ILE A 22 -4.04 -13.17 -7.95
C ILE A 22 -4.54 -13.40 -6.51
N ASP A 23 -5.45 -14.38 -6.35
CA ASP A 23 -5.93 -14.76 -5.02
C ASP A 23 -4.79 -15.39 -4.23
N MET A 24 -4.66 -15.00 -2.97
CA MET A 24 -3.68 -15.59 -2.08
C MET A 24 -4.21 -15.64 -0.65
N LYS A 25 -3.42 -16.29 0.21
CA LYS A 25 -3.63 -16.32 1.63
C LYS A 25 -2.43 -15.68 2.31
N ILE A 26 -2.67 -14.74 3.20
CA ILE A 26 -1.64 -14.12 4.01
C ILE A 26 -1.62 -14.83 5.36
N GLU A 27 -0.44 -15.29 5.76
CA GLU A 27 -0.26 -16.03 7.00
C GLU A 27 -0.18 -15.08 8.21
N PRO A 28 -0.52 -15.57 9.42
CA PRO A 28 -0.36 -14.81 10.66
C PRO A 28 1.04 -14.27 10.85
N MET A 29 1.15 -13.19 11.61
CA MET A 29 2.38 -12.45 11.92
C MET A 29 3.02 -11.71 10.75
N GLU A 30 2.47 -11.81 9.54
CA GLU A 30 2.93 -11.02 8.39
C GLU A 30 2.65 -9.53 8.64
N LYS A 31 3.62 -8.68 8.27
CA LYS A 31 3.52 -7.23 8.43
C LYS A 31 3.07 -6.57 7.14
N LEU A 32 2.04 -5.76 7.27
CA LEU A 32 1.42 -5.03 6.18
C LEU A 32 1.41 -3.54 6.48
N TRP A 33 1.48 -2.74 5.43
CA TRP A 33 1.62 -1.30 5.54
C TRP A 33 0.55 -0.59 4.76
N GLN A 34 -0.05 0.44 5.36
CA GLN A 34 -1.08 1.24 4.72
C GLN A 34 -0.83 2.73 4.90
N GLY A 35 -1.13 3.51 3.86
CA GLY A 35 -1.09 4.98 3.93
C GLY A 35 -2.12 5.55 4.90
N VAL A 36 -1.68 6.42 5.80
CA VAL A 36 -2.54 7.09 6.78
C VAL A 36 -3.33 8.22 6.11
N GLY A 37 -4.59 8.42 6.51
CA GLY A 37 -5.43 9.54 6.09
C GLY A 37 -6.69 9.16 5.31
N GLY A 38 -7.03 7.86 5.22
CA GLY A 38 -8.28 7.40 4.65
C GLY A 38 -8.57 5.95 5.02
N HIS A 39 -9.80 5.51 4.75
CA HIS A 39 -10.18 4.10 4.82
C HIS A 39 -9.88 3.44 3.48
N SER A 40 -9.10 2.35 3.50
CA SER A 40 -8.64 1.66 2.31
C SER A 40 -8.51 0.18 2.62
N ASN A 41 -8.80 -0.66 1.63
CA ASN A 41 -8.56 -2.10 1.70
C ASN A 41 -7.22 -2.50 1.08
N PHE A 42 -6.41 -1.51 0.68
CA PHE A 42 -5.13 -1.69 0.02
C PHE A 42 -3.95 -1.53 0.99
N PHE A 43 -3.00 -2.47 0.91
CA PHE A 43 -1.83 -2.58 1.76
C PHE A 43 -0.57 -2.88 0.92
N PHE A 44 0.61 -2.66 1.50
CA PHE A 44 1.92 -3.03 0.95
C PHE A 44 2.61 -4.05 1.86
N SER A 45 3.54 -4.84 1.32
CA SER A 45 4.39 -5.70 2.15
C SER A 45 5.43 -4.89 2.91
N GLU A 46 5.99 -5.45 3.98
CA GLU A 46 7.17 -4.87 4.63
C GLU A 46 8.35 -4.73 3.65
N HIS A 47 8.48 -5.64 2.67
CA HIS A 47 9.53 -5.57 1.67
C HIS A 47 9.33 -4.37 0.74
N ASP A 48 8.17 -4.18 0.12
CA ASP A 48 7.92 -3.03 -0.78
C ASP A 48 8.00 -1.69 -0.03
N ALA A 49 7.48 -1.66 1.20
CA ALA A 49 7.60 -0.51 2.10
C ALA A 49 9.05 -0.23 2.53
N ARG A 50 9.95 -1.23 2.47
CA ARG A 50 11.39 -1.10 2.81
C ARG A 50 12.32 -1.05 1.59
N GLU A 51 12.02 -1.63 0.45
CA GLU A 51 12.83 -1.50 -0.76
C GLU A 51 12.84 -0.05 -1.22
N SER A 52 11.71 0.62 -1.06
CA SER A 52 11.63 2.07 -1.14
C SER A 52 12.54 2.78 -0.10
N THR A 53 12.93 2.15 1.02
CA THR A 53 13.93 2.72 1.95
C THR A 53 15.37 2.43 1.50
N GLY A 54 15.65 1.22 0.99
CA GLY A 54 16.99 0.78 0.59
C GLY A 54 17.51 1.49 -0.66
N ALA A 55 16.65 1.71 -1.66
CA ALA A 55 17.03 2.45 -2.87
C ALA A 55 17.24 3.97 -2.64
N TYR A 56 16.94 4.48 -1.43
CA TYR A 56 16.82 5.92 -1.18
C TYR A 56 17.46 6.40 0.13
N ALA A 57 18.25 5.54 0.81
CA ALA A 57 19.06 5.92 1.96
C ALA A 57 19.98 7.11 1.60
N GLY A 58 19.78 8.25 2.27
CA GLY A 58 20.49 9.51 1.97
C GLY A 58 19.70 10.54 1.14
N THR A 59 18.46 10.23 0.74
CA THR A 59 17.56 11.21 0.10
C THR A 59 16.64 11.90 1.11
N LYS A 60 16.04 13.03 0.72
CA LYS A 60 15.14 13.79 1.60
C LYS A 60 13.85 12.99 1.87
N PRO A 61 13.38 12.85 3.12
CA PRO A 61 12.20 12.05 3.48
C PRO A 61 10.92 12.30 2.66
N TYR A 62 10.67 13.54 2.21
CA TYR A 62 9.50 13.83 1.34
C TYR A 62 9.60 13.17 -0.05
N ARG A 63 10.81 12.96 -0.56
CA ARG A 63 11.02 12.23 -1.83
C ARG A 63 10.71 10.75 -1.66
N PHE A 64 10.90 10.21 -0.47
CA PHE A 64 10.55 8.83 -0.16
C PHE A 64 9.04 8.61 -0.18
N ALA A 65 8.23 9.52 0.39
CA ALA A 65 6.77 9.49 0.25
C ALA A 65 6.36 9.47 -1.22
N GLU A 66 6.80 10.50 -1.96
CA GLU A 66 6.45 10.67 -3.37
C GLU A 66 6.84 9.44 -4.21
N THR A 67 8.03 8.88 -3.99
CA THR A 67 8.47 7.68 -4.68
C THR A 67 7.57 6.49 -4.39
N LEU A 68 7.31 6.15 -3.12
CA LEU A 68 6.48 5.00 -2.76
C LEU A 68 5.11 5.08 -3.45
N TRP A 69 4.49 6.26 -3.42
CA TRP A 69 3.19 6.46 -4.04
C TRP A 69 3.23 6.43 -5.57
N ARG A 70 4.31 6.88 -6.19
CA ARG A 70 4.53 6.74 -7.65
C ARG A 70 4.78 5.29 -8.07
N LEU A 71 5.53 4.53 -7.27
CA LEU A 71 5.68 3.09 -7.48
C LEU A 71 4.34 2.37 -7.34
N ALA A 72 3.53 2.77 -6.35
CA ALA A 72 2.17 2.26 -6.17
C ALA A 72 1.15 2.84 -7.18
N GLN A 73 1.58 3.74 -8.07
CA GLN A 73 0.75 4.46 -9.03
C GLN A 73 -0.50 5.09 -8.41
N VAL A 74 -0.38 5.62 -7.19
CA VAL A 74 -1.45 6.32 -6.48
C VAL A 74 -1.49 7.77 -6.96
N GLU A 75 -2.69 8.29 -7.22
CA GLU A 75 -2.86 9.70 -7.56
C GLU A 75 -2.70 10.57 -6.30
N PRO A 76 -1.91 11.65 -6.34
CA PRO A 76 -1.83 12.58 -5.22
C PRO A 76 -3.16 13.34 -5.06
N ASN A 77 -3.53 13.66 -3.82
CA ASN A 77 -4.67 14.53 -3.59
C ASN A 77 -4.41 15.93 -4.17
N PRO A 78 -5.38 16.58 -4.86
CA PRO A 78 -5.15 17.88 -5.49
C PRO A 78 -4.74 19.01 -4.53
N THR A 79 -5.12 18.91 -3.25
CA THR A 79 -4.82 19.92 -2.22
C THR A 79 -3.72 19.46 -1.27
N LEU A 80 -3.78 18.22 -0.81
CA LEU A 80 -2.88 17.68 0.23
C LEU A 80 -1.65 16.96 -0.34
N GLY A 81 -1.63 16.69 -1.65
CA GLY A 81 -0.59 15.91 -2.31
C GLY A 81 -0.60 14.45 -1.87
N TYR A 82 0.59 13.86 -1.81
CA TYR A 82 0.79 12.48 -1.37
C TYR A 82 0.62 12.31 0.14
N ARG A 83 0.22 11.10 0.56
CA ARG A 83 0.15 10.75 1.98
C ARG A 83 1.55 10.84 2.61
N GLN A 84 1.61 11.45 3.78
CA GLN A 84 2.87 11.73 4.48
C GLN A 84 3.26 10.66 5.49
N GLU A 85 2.41 9.65 5.70
CA GLU A 85 2.65 8.61 6.69
C GLU A 85 2.12 7.24 6.22
N ILE A 86 2.79 6.16 6.64
CA ILE A 86 2.29 4.78 6.56
C ILE A 86 2.26 4.17 7.96
N ALA A 87 1.23 3.39 8.24
CA ALA A 87 1.07 2.65 9.49
C ALA A 87 1.29 1.15 9.27
N GLU A 88 1.90 0.50 10.26
CA GLU A 88 2.12 -0.94 10.29
C GLU A 88 0.89 -1.64 10.88
N PHE A 89 0.52 -2.73 10.24
CA PHE A 89 -0.48 -3.69 10.67
C PHE A 89 0.13 -5.08 10.69
N VAL A 90 -0.34 -5.91 11.60
CA VAL A 90 0.05 -7.32 11.70
C VAL A 90 -1.18 -8.17 11.51
N VAL A 91 -1.03 -9.22 10.72
CA VAL A 91 -2.06 -10.24 10.50
C VAL A 91 -2.18 -11.12 11.74
N ASP A 92 -3.37 -11.22 12.31
CA ASP A 92 -3.62 -12.06 13.51
C ASP A 92 -3.99 -13.50 13.15
N ILE A 93 -4.95 -13.62 12.23
CA ILE A 93 -5.46 -14.89 11.72
C ILE A 93 -5.20 -14.96 10.22
N PRO A 94 -5.09 -16.16 9.63
CA PRO A 94 -4.81 -16.25 8.21
C PRO A 94 -5.93 -15.59 7.37
N VAL A 95 -5.56 -14.72 6.44
CA VAL A 95 -6.52 -13.87 5.70
C VAL A 95 -6.53 -14.20 4.23
N LEU A 96 -7.73 -14.27 3.65
CA LEU A 96 -7.89 -14.31 2.20
C LEU A 96 -7.68 -12.91 1.63
N ALA A 97 -6.71 -12.79 0.74
CA ALA A 97 -6.34 -11.55 0.10
C ALA A 97 -6.21 -11.74 -1.41
N ALA A 98 -6.00 -10.65 -2.12
CA ALA A 98 -5.46 -10.69 -3.47
C ALA A 98 -4.17 -9.87 -3.51
N VAL A 99 -3.21 -10.30 -4.32
CA VAL A 99 -1.98 -9.54 -4.59
C VAL A 99 -1.94 -9.14 -6.05
N GLY A 100 -1.51 -7.91 -6.32
CA GLY A 100 -1.33 -7.37 -7.66
C GLY A 100 -0.06 -6.55 -7.72
N CYS A 101 0.59 -6.52 -8.89
CA CYS A 101 1.71 -5.61 -9.14
C CYS A 101 1.15 -4.34 -9.79
N CYS A 102 1.46 -3.17 -9.21
CA CYS A 102 0.99 -1.88 -9.72
C CYS A 102 1.67 -1.58 -11.06
N LEU A 103 0.96 -1.78 -12.17
CA LEU A 103 1.46 -1.57 -13.53
C LEU A 103 0.44 -0.89 -14.45
N ALA A 104 -0.86 -0.95 -14.13
CA ALA A 104 -1.93 -0.52 -15.01
C ALA A 104 -2.05 1.01 -15.16
N ASN A 105 -1.47 1.80 -14.26
CA ASN A 105 -1.66 3.25 -14.17
C ASN A 105 -0.35 4.04 -14.39
N MET A 106 0.34 3.77 -15.50
CA MET A 106 1.67 4.32 -15.82
C MET A 106 1.76 5.86 -15.83
N ALA A 107 0.65 6.56 -16.05
CA ALA A 107 0.61 8.02 -15.98
C ALA A 107 0.85 8.58 -14.56
N LEU A 108 0.61 7.77 -13.52
CA LEU A 108 0.74 8.16 -12.12
C LEU A 108 2.13 7.82 -11.54
N GLY A 109 2.88 6.93 -12.19
CA GLY A 109 4.25 6.62 -11.84
C GLY A 109 4.74 5.31 -12.47
N SER A 110 5.99 4.96 -12.17
CA SER A 110 6.69 3.84 -12.81
C SER A 110 6.12 2.45 -12.48
N GLY A 111 5.28 2.33 -11.45
CA GLY A 111 4.80 1.02 -11.02
C GLY A 111 5.85 0.23 -10.23
N SER A 112 5.65 -1.08 -10.16
CA SER A 112 6.58 -2.14 -9.69
C SER A 112 6.46 -2.63 -8.26
N VAL A 113 5.66 -2.00 -7.40
CA VAL A 113 5.42 -2.54 -6.05
C VAL A 113 4.24 -3.49 -6.05
N PHE A 114 4.29 -4.47 -5.16
CA PHE A 114 3.13 -5.30 -4.89
C PHE A 114 2.17 -4.59 -3.94
N GLN A 115 0.89 -4.68 -4.28
CA GLN A 115 -0.21 -4.22 -3.46
C GLN A 115 -1.09 -5.41 -3.09
N TYR A 116 -1.56 -5.42 -1.85
CA TYR A 116 -2.48 -6.42 -1.32
C TYR A 116 -3.84 -5.79 -1.17
N TYR A 117 -4.88 -6.48 -1.60
CA TYR A 117 -6.26 -6.15 -1.32
C TYR A 117 -6.82 -7.11 -0.27
N ILE A 118 -7.26 -6.57 0.85
CA ILE A 118 -7.77 -7.32 1.99
C ILE A 118 -9.17 -6.79 2.32
N PRO A 119 -10.24 -7.50 1.93
CA PRO A 119 -11.60 -6.98 2.05
C PRO A 119 -12.08 -6.82 3.49
N ASP A 120 -11.63 -7.71 4.38
CA ASP A 120 -12.08 -7.77 5.79
C ASP A 120 -10.91 -7.54 6.76
N TRP A 121 -10.10 -6.53 6.46
CA TRP A 121 -8.86 -6.29 7.20
C TRP A 121 -9.12 -5.83 8.64
N GLU A 122 -10.21 -5.12 8.91
CA GLU A 122 -10.51 -4.61 10.27
C GLU A 122 -10.75 -5.72 11.30
N ASN A 123 -11.22 -6.89 10.84
CA ASN A 123 -11.48 -8.04 11.69
C ASN A 123 -10.28 -8.99 11.80
N SER A 124 -9.22 -8.77 11.01
CA SER A 124 -8.14 -9.75 10.84
C SER A 124 -6.72 -9.17 10.97
N LEU A 125 -6.58 -7.85 10.94
CA LEU A 125 -5.33 -7.13 11.11
C LEU A 125 -5.42 -6.22 12.33
N PHE A 126 -4.33 -6.15 13.09
CA PHE A 126 -4.18 -5.19 14.17
C PHE A 126 -3.11 -4.16 13.86
N ARG A 127 -3.42 -2.89 14.10
CA ARG A 127 -2.44 -1.81 14.02
C ARG A 127 -1.46 -1.94 15.17
N THR A 128 -0.16 -2.01 14.88
CA THR A 128 0.87 -2.22 15.92
C THR A 128 1.21 -0.93 16.70
N GLY A 129 0.75 0.21 16.20
CA GLY A 129 1.13 1.54 16.70
C GLY A 129 2.36 2.11 16.01
N ARG A 130 3.15 1.28 15.31
CA ARG A 130 4.28 1.75 14.52
C ARG A 130 3.78 2.52 13.30
N THR A 131 4.27 3.74 13.14
CA THR A 131 3.95 4.62 12.01
C THR A 131 5.25 5.24 11.50
N TYR A 132 5.46 5.22 10.19
CA TYR A 132 6.53 5.97 9.56
C TYR A 132 5.99 7.28 9.02
N ARG A 133 6.61 8.38 9.44
CA ARG A 133 6.33 9.71 8.92
C ARG A 133 7.42 10.11 7.95
N PHE A 134 7.03 10.41 6.72
CA PHE A 134 7.93 10.81 5.65
C PHE A 134 8.38 12.27 5.76
N GLY A 135 7.97 13.00 6.81
CA GLY A 135 8.20 14.45 6.95
C GLY A 135 8.98 14.90 8.19
N SER A 136 9.25 14.04 9.18
CA SER A 136 10.01 14.49 10.35
C SER A 136 11.49 14.53 10.02
N LYS A 137 12.04 15.75 9.90
CA LYS A 137 13.45 15.98 10.20
C LYS A 137 13.68 15.38 11.60
N GLY A 138 14.52 14.35 11.71
CA GLY A 138 15.21 14.12 12.97
C GLY A 138 15.92 15.44 13.30
N TYR A 139 15.56 16.04 14.42
CA TYR A 139 16.36 17.11 15.00
C TYR A 139 17.69 16.53 15.48
#